data_AF-A0A351K063-F1
#
_entry.id   AF-A0A351K063-F1
#
_cell.length_a   1.000
_cell.length_b   1.000
_cell.length_c   1.000
_cell.angle_alpha   90.00
_cell.angle_beta   90.00
_cell.angle_gamma   90.00
#
_symmetry.space_group_name_H-M   'P 1'
#
loop_
_entity.id
_entity.type
_entity.pdbx_description
1 polymer ?
#
loop_
_entity_poly.entity_id
_entity_poly.type
_entity_poly.pdbx_seq_one_letter_code
_entity_poly.pdbx_strand_id
1 'polypeptide(L)' 'MWQIIGQTRAVNSLRRSLADGRLAHAYLFIGPQHVGKMTLAITVAQALNCPAEDKPCGECRSCRRIALGKHADVQVIG' A
#
# COMPACT_ATOMS: atom_id res chain seq x y z
N MET A 1 4.22 2.78 8.43
CA MET A 1 2.98 2.83 9.24
C MET A 1 1.79 3.07 8.31
N TRP A 2 0.60 2.54 8.61
CA TRP A 2 -0.61 2.80 7.79
C TRP A 2 -1.17 4.20 8.08
N GLN A 3 -0.78 5.19 7.29
CA GLN A 3 -1.18 6.59 7.44
C GLN A 3 -2.47 6.91 6.66
N ILE A 4 -3.51 6.08 6.85
CA ILE A 4 -4.80 6.23 6.17
C ILE A 4 -5.88 6.46 7.23
N ILE A 5 -6.50 7.64 7.18
CA ILE A 5 -7.48 8.08 8.17
C ILE A 5 -8.90 7.77 7.67
N GLY A 6 -9.76 7.28 8.58
CA GLY A 6 -11.20 7.07 8.31
C GLY A 6 -11.56 5.82 7.50
N GLN A 7 -10.59 5.10 6.92
CA GLN A 7 -10.82 3.92 6.07
C GLN A 7 -10.51 2.59 6.78
N THR A 8 -10.90 2.46 8.04
CA THR A 8 -10.51 1.34 8.93
C THR A 8 -10.88 -0.04 8.36
N ARG A 9 -12.08 -0.19 7.77
CA ARG A 9 -12.52 -1.48 7.20
C ARG A 9 -11.64 -1.93 6.04
N ALA A 10 -11.40 -1.05 5.07
CA ALA A 10 -10.58 -1.34 3.90
C ALA A 10 -9.13 -1.64 4.29
N VAL A 11 -8.55 -0.80 5.15
CA VAL A 11 -7.18 -0.96 5.67
C VAL A 11 -7.03 -2.29 6.40
N ASN A 12 -7.95 -2.64 7.30
CA ASN A 12 -7.87 -3.90 8.05
C ASN A 12 -8.05 -5.14 7.17
N SER A 13 -8.83 -5.05 6.09
CA SER A 13 -8.96 -6.14 5.12
C SER A 13 -7.63 -6.38 4.38
N LEU A 14 -6.99 -5.31 3.91
CA LEU A 14 -5.70 -5.38 3.21
C LEU A 14 -4.57 -5.84 4.13
N ARG A 15 -4.51 -5.33 5.37
CA ARG A 15 -3.53 -5.75 6.38
C ARG A 15 -3.59 -7.25 6.67
N ARG A 16 -4.80 -7.79 6.85
CA ARG A 16 -4.99 -9.23 7.05
C ARG A 16 -4.59 -10.04 5.82
N SER A 17 -5.03 -9.62 4.63
CA SER A 17 -4.68 -10.31 3.38
C SER A 17 -3.16 -10.35 3.14
N LEU A 18 -2.45 -9.26 3.46
CA LEU A 18 -0.99 -9.17 3.42
C LEU A 18 -0.33 -10.13 4.43
N ALA A 19 -0.79 -10.13 5.68
CA ALA A 19 -0.25 -10.97 6.74
C ALA A 19 -0.42 -12.47 6.43
N ASP A 20 -1.57 -12.84 5.85
CA ASP A 20 -1.88 -14.22 5.52
C ASP A 20 -1.28 -14.69 4.17
N GLY A 21 -0.63 -13.79 3.41
CA GLY A 21 -0.14 -14.10 2.07
C GLY A 21 -1.25 -14.37 1.04
N ARG A 22 -2.45 -13.84 1.26
CA ARG A 22 -3.67 -14.08 0.46
C ARG A 22 -4.14 -12.85 -0.32
N LEU A 23 -3.19 -12.05 -0.81
CA LEU A 23 -3.55 -10.91 -1.65
C LEU A 23 -4.15 -11.37 -2.98
N ALA A 24 -5.22 -10.69 -3.41
CA ALA A 24 -5.75 -10.84 -4.76
C ALA A 24 -4.78 -10.23 -5.78
N HIS A 25 -4.86 -10.71 -7.03
CA HIS A 25 -4.06 -10.17 -8.13
C HIS A 25 -4.46 -8.74 -8.53
N ALA A 26 -5.68 -8.31 -8.19
CA ALA A 26 -6.20 -6.99 -8.53
C ALA A 26 -7.13 -6.44 -7.44
N TYR A 27 -7.08 -5.12 -7.24
CA TYR A 27 -7.96 -4.37 -6.35
C TYR A 27 -8.51 -3.13 -7.06
N LEU A 28 -9.81 -2.89 -6.92
CA LEU A 28 -10.46 -1.67 -7.40
C LEU A 28 -10.87 -0.80 -6.20
N PHE A 29 -10.24 0.36 -6.06
CA PHE A 29 -10.60 1.34 -5.03
C PHE A 29 -11.65 2.31 -5.56
N ILE A 30 -12.83 2.33 -4.94
CA ILE A 30 -13.96 3.19 -5.34
C ILE A 30 -14.23 4.22 -4.24
N GLY A 31 -14.51 5.46 -4.63
CA GLY A 31 -14.90 6.53 -3.73
C GLY A 31 -14.72 7.92 -4.35
N PRO A 32 -15.14 8.99 -3.64
CA PRO A 32 -15.03 10.37 -4.11
C PRO A 32 -13.61 10.77 -4.50
N GLN A 33 -13.47 11.84 -5.29
CA GLN A 33 -12.15 12.41 -5.57
C GLN A 33 -11.45 12.84 -4.27
N HIS A 34 -10.13 12.75 -4.25
CA HIS A 34 -9.28 13.16 -3.11
C HIS A 34 -9.46 12.37 -1.79
N VAL A 35 -10.24 11.29 -1.76
CA VAL A 35 -10.42 10.43 -0.56
C VAL A 35 -9.19 9.56 -0.21
N GLY A 36 -8.07 9.69 -0.95
CA GLY A 36 -6.84 8.93 -0.69
C GLY A 36 -6.75 7.57 -1.39
N LYS A 37 -7.52 7.32 -2.46
CA LYS A 37 -7.47 6.06 -3.25
C LYS A 37 -6.05 5.74 -3.72
N MET A 38 -5.38 6.71 -4.34
CA MET A 38 -4.01 6.55 -4.83
C MET A 38 -3.02 6.35 -3.68
N THR A 39 -3.18 7.12 -2.59
CA THR A 39 -2.37 6.97 -1.38
C THR A 39 -2.46 5.56 -0.80
N LEU A 40 -3.67 4.99 -0.75
CA LEU A 40 -3.87 3.62 -0.29
C LEU A 40 -3.20 2.60 -1.22
N ALA A 41 -3.33 2.76 -2.54
CA ALA A 41 -2.66 1.89 -3.52
C ALA A 41 -1.13 1.91 -3.35
N ILE A 42 -0.52 3.10 -3.22
CA ILE A 42 0.92 3.26 -2.95
C ILE A 42 1.31 2.62 -1.61
N THR A 43 0.49 2.81 -0.56
CA THR A 43 0.74 2.22 0.76
C THR A 43 0.72 0.68 0.72
N VAL A 44 -0.20 0.08 -0.05
CA VAL A 44 -0.23 -1.38 -0.25
C VAL A 44 1.00 -1.85 -1.00
N ALA A 45 1.42 -1.15 -2.06
CA ALA A 45 2.65 -1.47 -2.78
C ALA A 45 3.89 -1.38 -1.87
N GLN A 46 3.97 -0.37 -1.02
CA GLN A 46 5.00 -0.26 0.00
C GLN A 46 4.97 -1.43 0.98
N ALA A 47 3.79 -1.83 1.45
CA ALA A 47 3.64 -2.91 2.41
C ALA A 47 4.07 -4.25 1.80
N LEU A 48 3.74 -4.50 0.54
CA LEU A 48 4.10 -5.73 -0.17
C LEU A 48 5.62 -5.89 -0.33
N ASN A 49 6.32 -4.79 -0.67
CA ASN A 49 7.76 -4.79 -0.96
C ASN A 49 8.63 -4.48 0.27
N CYS A 50 8.02 -4.31 1.45
CA CYS A 50 8.73 -4.00 2.68
C CYS A 50 9.32 -5.27 3.31
N PRO A 51 10.62 -5.29 3.65
CA PRO A 51 11.26 -6.45 4.27
C PRO A 51 11.04 -6.53 5.79
N ALA A 52 10.67 -5.43 6.46
CA ALA A 52 10.42 -5.41 7.90
C ALA A 52 9.19 -6.25 8.28
N GLU A 53 9.09 -6.72 9.52
CA GLU A 53 7.90 -7.42 10.03
C GLU A 53 6.69 -6.46 10.11
N ASP A 54 6.90 -5.26 10.65
CA ASP A 54 5.89 -4.21 10.74
C ASP A 54 5.76 -3.43 9.41
N LYS A 55 4.96 -3.98 8.48
CA LYS A 55 4.77 -3.44 7.13
C LYS A 55 3.59 -2.45 7.02
N PRO A 56 3.72 -1.40 6.20
CA PRO A 56 4.97 -0.88 5.63
C PRO A 56 5.77 -0.14 6.72
N CYS A 57 7.11 -0.19 6.74
CA CYS A 57 7.87 0.60 7.72
C CYS A 57 8.00 2.08 7.32
N GLY A 58 8.05 2.38 6.02
CA GLY A 58 8.17 3.75 5.47
C GLY A 58 9.61 4.24 5.33
N GLU A 59 10.58 3.61 6.00
CA GLU A 59 11.97 4.05 6.03
C GLU A 59 12.94 3.13 5.28
N CYS A 60 12.56 1.89 4.97
CA CYS A 60 13.44 1.00 4.22
C CYS A 60 13.65 1.47 2.78
N ARG A 61 14.69 0.93 2.11
CA ARG A 61 15.00 1.26 0.71
C ARG A 61 13.80 1.08 -0.22
N SER A 62 13.07 -0.03 -0.09
CA SER A 62 11.89 -0.30 -0.93
C SER A 62 10.79 0.73 -0.71
N CYS A 63 10.39 0.98 0.55
CA CYS A 63 9.35 1.96 0.88
C CYS A 63 9.70 3.37 0.37
N ARG A 64 10.94 3.83 0.57
CA ARG A 64 11.40 5.14 0.10
C ARG A 64 11.40 5.24 -1.43
N ARG A 65 11.87 4.19 -2.13
CA ARG A 65 11.87 4.18 -3.61
C ARG A 65 10.46 4.16 -4.18
N ILE A 66 9.52 3.45 -3.56
CA ILE A 66 8.11 3.44 -3.98
C ILE A 66 7.48 4.80 -3.74
N ALA A 67 7.73 5.45 -2.60
CA ALA A 67 7.25 6.81 -2.34
C ALA A 67 7.74 7.83 -3.38
N LEU A 68 8.94 7.63 -3.93
CA LEU A 68 9.54 8.45 -4.97
C LEU A 68 9.16 8.04 -6.40
N GLY A 69 8.37 6.97 -6.59
CA GLY A 69 8.05 6.43 -7.92
C GLY A 69 9.24 5.84 -8.68
N LYS A 70 10.29 5.39 -7.98
CA LYS A 70 11.56 4.89 -8.56
C LYS A 70 11.85 3.43 -8.22
N HIS A 71 10.86 2.66 -7.79
CA HIS A 71 11.04 1.24 -7.51
C HIS A 71 10.94 0.44 -8.81
N ALA A 72 11.87 -0.49 -9.06
CA ALA A 72 11.90 -1.23 -10.32
C ALA A 72 10.61 -2.05 -10.55
N ASP A 73 10.11 -2.69 -9.49
CA ASP A 73 8.94 -3.57 -9.55
C ASP A 73 7.60 -2.86 -9.29
N VAL A 74 7.58 -1.53 -9.16
CA VAL A 74 6.34 -0.78 -8.91
C VAL A 74 6.24 0.38 -9.88
N GLN A 75 5.20 0.36 -10.70
CA GLN A 75 4.92 1.38 -11.69
C GLN A 75 3.58 2.05 -11.39
N VAL A 76 3.57 3.38 -11.48
CA VAL A 76 2.34 4.17 -11.44
C VAL A 76 1.99 4.49 -12.89
N ILE A 77 0.85 3.97 -13.35
CA ILE A 77 0.31 4.23 -14.68
C ILE A 77 -0.83 5.22 -14.51
N GLY A 78 -0.75 6.35 -15.20
CA GLY A 78 -1.74 7.43 -15.21
C GLY A 78 -2.50 7.45 -16.52
#